data_AF-Q0F3F9-F1
#
_entry.id   AF-Q0F3F9-F1
#
_cell.length_a   1.000
_cell.length_b   1.000
_cell.length_c   1.000
_cell.angle_alpha   90.00
_cell.angle_beta   90.00
_cell.angle_gamma   90.00
#
_symmetry.space_group_name_H-M   'P 1'
#
loop_
_entity.id
_entity.type
_entity.pdbx_description
1 polymer ?
#
loop_
_entity_poly.entity_id
_entity_poly.type
_entity_poly.pdbx_seq_one_letter_code
_entity_poly.pdbx_strand_id
1 'polypeptide(L)'
;MVFHVNKPGRVLLLLFALSLGACVNHDKDAINAVLDARDQAVSTHDILAYDALLLPDYMERNNSKADLIIRMHNLFKQFDTIKMASDNRIIRIQEDGRHALCEQSYHLRVESDGVWRELYQREQIALTRTKSGWKISGGL
;
A
#
# COMPACT_ATOMS: atom_id res chain seq x y z
N MET A 1 -14.45 -18.13 59.92
CA MET A 1 -14.70 -19.16 58.88
C MET A 1 -16.01 -18.74 58.22
N VAL A 2 -16.06 -18.21 57.01
CA VAL A 2 -15.84 -18.89 55.72
C VAL A 2 -15.46 -17.81 54.68
N PHE A 3 -14.37 -18.02 53.92
CA PHE A 3 -14.08 -17.24 52.72
C PHE A 3 -14.87 -17.84 51.54
N HIS A 4 -15.69 -17.03 50.87
CA HIS A 4 -16.39 -17.40 49.65
C HIS A 4 -15.52 -17.02 48.44
N VAL A 5 -14.99 -18.04 47.76
CA VAL A 5 -14.36 -17.93 46.43
C VAL A 5 -15.43 -18.22 45.38
N ASN A 6 -15.65 -17.33 44.40
CA ASN A 6 -16.20 -17.60 43.04
C ASN A 6 -16.60 -16.28 42.32
N LYS A 7 -16.28 -15.94 41.06
CA LYS A 7 -15.76 -16.64 39.86
C LYS A 7 -14.90 -15.67 39.01
N PRO A 8 -13.64 -15.98 38.69
CA PRO A 8 -12.78 -15.16 37.81
C PRO A 8 -13.08 -15.29 36.29
N GLY A 9 -14.19 -15.94 35.90
CA GLY A 9 -14.46 -16.26 34.48
C GLY A 9 -14.95 -15.09 33.61
N ARG A 10 -15.46 -13.99 34.20
CA ARG A 10 -16.04 -12.86 33.42
C ARG A 10 -15.02 -11.79 33.02
N VAL A 11 -13.94 -11.62 33.80
CA VAL A 11 -12.91 -10.60 33.51
C VAL A 11 -11.98 -11.06 32.39
N LEU A 12 -11.73 -12.37 32.29
CA LEU A 12 -10.86 -12.96 31.27
C LEU A 12 -11.43 -12.82 29.83
N LEU A 13 -12.76 -12.83 29.70
CA LEU A 13 -13.46 -12.71 28.41
C LEU A 13 -13.41 -11.29 27.82
N LEU A 14 -13.34 -10.26 28.68
CA LEU A 14 -13.22 -8.86 28.25
C LEU A 14 -11.81 -8.51 27.76
N LEU A 15 -10.76 -9.11 28.34
CA LEU A 15 -9.37 -8.88 27.93
C LEU A 15 -9.03 -9.52 26.57
N PHE A 16 -9.68 -10.62 26.19
CA PHE A 16 -9.47 -11.28 24.89
C PHE A 16 -10.12 -10.54 23.72
N ALA A 17 -11.16 -9.74 23.96
CA ALA A 17 -11.83 -8.96 22.91
C ALA A 17 -11.05 -7.67 22.52
N LEU A 18 -10.24 -7.13 23.42
CA LEU A 18 -9.48 -5.89 23.21
C LEU A 18 -8.20 -6.07 22.38
N SER A 19 -7.65 -7.28 22.29
CA SER A 19 -6.42 -7.54 21.54
C SER A 19 -6.63 -7.67 20.02
N LEU A 20 -7.87 -7.85 19.57
CA LEU A 20 -8.19 -8.05 18.15
C LEU A 20 -8.26 -6.72 17.35
N GLY A 21 -8.57 -5.59 18.01
CA GLY A 21 -8.68 -4.28 17.34
C GLY A 21 -7.35 -3.63 17.00
N ALA A 22 -6.27 -3.96 17.71
CA ALA A 22 -4.96 -3.34 17.50
C ALA A 22 -4.25 -3.81 16.21
N CYS A 23 -4.56 -5.04 15.75
CA CYS A 23 -3.89 -5.62 14.59
C CYS A 23 -4.34 -4.96 13.27
N VAL A 24 -5.63 -4.63 13.15
CA VAL A 24 -6.22 -4.08 11.90
C VAL A 24 -5.71 -2.67 11.59
N ASN A 25 -5.50 -1.84 12.62
CA ASN A 25 -4.98 -0.48 12.41
C ASN A 25 -3.52 -0.52 11.93
N HIS A 26 -2.72 -1.44 12.48
CA HIS A 26 -1.32 -1.59 12.08
C HIS A 26 -1.15 -1.96 10.58
N ASP A 27 -1.97 -2.88 10.07
CA ASP A 27 -1.87 -3.28 8.66
C ASP A 27 -2.30 -2.14 7.72
N LYS A 28 -3.31 -1.35 8.08
CA LYS A 28 -3.69 -0.17 7.29
C LYS A 28 -2.61 0.91 7.29
N ASP A 29 -1.96 1.15 8.42
CA ASP A 29 -0.85 2.10 8.51
C ASP A 29 0.35 1.64 7.66
N ALA A 30 0.66 0.34 7.69
CA ALA A 30 1.72 -0.24 6.86
C ALA A 30 1.39 -0.16 5.36
N ILE A 31 0.14 -0.39 4.97
CA ILE A 31 -0.30 -0.23 3.57
C ILE A 31 -0.22 1.24 3.15
N ASN A 32 -0.66 2.18 3.98
CA ASN A 32 -0.52 3.61 3.72
C ASN A 32 0.94 3.99 3.48
N ALA A 33 1.85 3.50 4.34
CA ALA A 33 3.29 3.76 4.18
C ALA A 33 3.85 3.23 2.85
N VAL A 34 3.39 2.07 2.36
CA VAL A 34 3.78 1.54 1.04
C VAL A 34 3.29 2.45 -0.08
N LEU A 35 2.07 2.95 0.00
CA LEU A 35 1.48 3.82 -1.03
C LEU A 35 2.09 5.23 -1.01
N ASP A 36 2.40 5.77 0.17
CA ASP A 36 3.13 7.04 0.32
C ASP A 36 4.56 6.91 -0.23
N ALA A 37 5.22 5.78 0.03
CA ALA A 37 6.54 5.49 -0.53
C ALA A 37 6.51 5.38 -2.06
N ARG A 38 5.40 4.90 -2.65
CA ARG A 38 5.21 4.90 -4.11
C ARG A 38 5.12 6.33 -4.64
N ASP A 39 4.27 7.17 -4.05
CA ASP A 39 4.13 8.58 -4.44
C ASP A 39 5.49 9.30 -4.38
N GLN A 40 6.25 9.05 -3.32
CA GLN A 40 7.59 9.59 -3.13
C GLN A 40 8.57 9.08 -4.19
N ALA A 41 8.66 7.76 -4.40
CA ALA A 41 9.59 7.16 -5.36
C ALA A 41 9.34 7.65 -6.79
N VAL A 42 8.06 7.79 -7.17
CA VAL A 42 7.67 8.38 -8.46
C VAL A 42 8.07 9.85 -8.54
N SER A 43 7.81 10.64 -7.49
CA SER A 43 8.12 12.07 -7.48
C SER A 43 9.61 12.39 -7.46
N THR A 44 10.46 11.48 -6.98
CA THR A 44 11.92 11.64 -6.95
C THR A 44 12.66 10.83 -7.99
N HIS A 45 11.95 10.21 -8.93
CA HIS A 45 12.52 9.34 -9.96
C HIS A 45 13.39 8.20 -9.39
N ASP A 46 13.08 7.72 -8.19
CA ASP A 46 13.85 6.67 -7.52
C ASP A 46 13.34 5.30 -7.94
N ILE A 47 13.92 4.77 -9.01
CA ILE A 47 13.52 3.48 -9.56
C ILE A 47 13.82 2.30 -8.62
N LEU A 48 14.86 2.41 -7.78
CA LEU A 48 15.21 1.36 -6.81
C LEU A 48 14.22 1.33 -5.66
N ALA A 49 13.84 2.51 -5.15
CA ALA A 49 12.77 2.62 -4.16
C ALA A 49 11.46 2.08 -4.71
N TYR A 50 11.10 2.44 -5.96
CA TYR A 50 9.90 1.91 -6.61
C TYR A 50 9.93 0.39 -6.73
N ASP A 51 11.04 -0.18 -7.22
CA ASP A 51 11.24 -1.62 -7.37
C ASP A 51 11.03 -2.40 -6.06
N ALA A 52 11.52 -1.83 -4.95
CA ALA A 52 11.42 -2.42 -3.63
C ALA A 52 9.96 -2.50 -3.12
N LEU A 53 9.03 -1.71 -3.65
CA LEU A 53 7.61 -1.74 -3.26
C LEU A 53 6.85 -2.88 -3.93
N LEU A 54 7.33 -3.37 -5.06
CA LEU A 54 6.68 -4.41 -5.85
C LEU A 54 6.89 -5.79 -5.25
N LEU A 55 5.89 -6.65 -5.42
CA LEU A 55 6.01 -8.06 -5.10
C LEU A 55 7.14 -8.70 -5.94
N PRO A 56 8.04 -9.54 -5.37
CA PRO A 56 9.18 -10.08 -6.11
C PRO A 56 8.81 -10.81 -7.40
N ASP A 57 7.69 -11.54 -7.39
CA ASP A 57 7.12 -12.29 -8.50
C ASP A 57 5.91 -11.58 -9.13
N TYR A 58 5.88 -10.25 -9.08
CA TYR A 58 4.81 -9.44 -9.67
C TYR A 58 4.51 -9.86 -11.12
N MET A 59 3.25 -10.17 -11.36
CA MET A 59 2.71 -10.53 -12.67
C MET A 59 1.24 -10.11 -12.76
N GLU A 60 0.93 -9.21 -13.69
CA GLU A 60 -0.45 -8.78 -13.92
C GLU A 60 -0.75 -8.65 -15.41
N ARG A 61 -1.78 -9.37 -15.90
CA ARG A 61 -2.26 -9.27 -17.29
C ARG A 61 -1.12 -9.37 -18.32
N ASN A 62 -0.19 -10.30 -18.11
CA ASN A 62 1.03 -10.52 -18.90
C ASN A 62 2.11 -9.43 -18.79
N ASN A 63 2.02 -8.49 -17.85
CA ASN A 63 3.10 -7.58 -17.50
C ASN A 63 3.86 -8.15 -16.30
N SER A 64 5.15 -8.42 -16.51
CA SER A 64 6.05 -8.81 -15.43
C SER A 64 6.51 -7.60 -14.62
N LYS A 65 7.10 -7.86 -13.44
CA LYS A 65 7.84 -6.85 -12.69
C LYS A 65 8.83 -6.06 -13.57
N ALA A 66 9.60 -6.76 -14.40
CA ALA A 66 10.61 -6.15 -15.26
C ALA A 66 9.99 -5.18 -16.28
N ASP A 67 8.86 -5.55 -16.89
CA ASP A 67 8.15 -4.69 -17.84
C ASP A 67 7.67 -3.40 -17.18
N LEU A 68 7.15 -3.51 -15.95
CA LEU A 68 6.70 -2.35 -15.17
C LEU A 68 7.88 -1.43 -14.82
N ILE A 69 9.02 -1.98 -14.40
CA ILE A 69 10.23 -1.20 -14.11
C ILE A 69 10.74 -0.48 -15.36
N ILE A 70 10.76 -1.14 -16.52
CA ILE A 70 11.14 -0.52 -17.79
C ILE A 70 10.20 0.64 -18.12
N ARG A 71 8.88 0.45 -17.97
CA ARG A 71 7.87 1.50 -18.20
C ARG A 71 8.10 2.71 -17.29
N MET A 72 8.30 2.49 -15.99
CA MET A 72 8.52 3.57 -15.03
C MET A 72 9.84 4.29 -15.27
N HIS A 73 10.91 3.55 -15.60
CA HIS A 73 12.18 4.16 -15.96
C HIS A 73 12.09 5.02 -17.23
N ASN A 74 11.31 4.59 -18.22
CA ASN A 74 11.05 5.40 -19.42
C ASN A 74 10.24 6.65 -19.08
N LEU A 75 9.24 6.55 -18.19
CA LEU A 75 8.51 7.71 -17.68
C LEU A 75 9.46 8.73 -17.02
N PHE A 76 10.35 8.26 -16.15
CA PHE A 76 11.33 9.11 -15.45
C PHE A 76 12.34 9.76 -16.39
N LYS A 77 12.63 9.15 -17.54
CA LYS A 77 13.50 9.73 -18.58
C LYS A 77 12.79 10.75 -19.47
N GLN A 78 11.47 10.64 -19.60
CA GLN A 78 10.70 11.47 -20.51
C GLN A 78 10.42 12.87 -19.93
N PHE A 79 10.33 12.97 -18.60
CA PHE A 79 9.89 14.19 -17.92
C PHE A 79 10.99 14.71 -17.00
N ASP A 80 11.18 16.02 -17.00
CA ASP A 80 12.19 16.69 -16.17
C ASP A 80 11.80 16.62 -14.70
N THR A 81 10.52 16.88 -14.43
CA THR A 81 9.92 16.83 -13.10
C THR A 81 8.66 15.98 -13.14
N ILE A 82 8.51 15.07 -12.17
CA ILE A 82 7.27 14.36 -11.90
C ILE A 82 6.84 14.66 -10.47
N LYS A 83 5.54 14.89 -10.27
CA LYS A 83 4.92 14.98 -8.94
C LYS A 83 3.72 14.06 -8.91
N MET A 84 3.72 13.15 -7.95
CA MET A 84 2.62 12.25 -7.69
C MET A 84 2.10 12.46 -6.28
N ALA A 85 0.79 12.53 -6.14
CA ALA A 85 0.11 12.53 -4.85
C ALA A 85 -1.16 11.69 -4.95
N SER A 86 -1.38 10.81 -3.98
CA SER A 86 -2.58 10.01 -3.87
C SER A 86 -3.46 10.44 -2.71
N ASP A 87 -4.79 10.36 -2.87
CA ASP A 87 -5.76 10.73 -1.85
C ASP A 87 -6.99 9.79 -1.83
N ASN A 88 -7.91 10.03 -0.89
CA ASN A 88 -9.19 9.33 -0.79
C ASN A 88 -9.08 7.80 -0.71
N ARG A 89 -8.07 7.30 0.03
CA ARG A 89 -7.79 5.87 0.17
C ARG A 89 -8.88 5.12 0.92
N ILE A 90 -9.36 4.04 0.33
CA ILE A 90 -10.23 3.05 0.96
C ILE A 90 -9.51 1.69 0.93
N ILE A 91 -8.97 1.29 2.08
CA ILE A 91 -8.22 0.03 2.23
C ILE A 91 -9.14 -1.06 2.79
N ARG A 92 -9.24 -2.17 2.04
CA ARG A 92 -9.97 -3.38 2.41
C ARG A 92 -9.01 -4.55 2.54
N ILE A 93 -8.74 -4.97 3.76
CA ILE A 93 -7.98 -6.19 4.05
C ILE A 93 -8.93 -7.38 3.88
N GLN A 94 -8.51 -8.40 3.11
CA GLN A 94 -9.31 -9.59 2.86
C GLN A 94 -9.33 -10.52 4.09
N GLU A 95 -10.28 -11.45 4.13
CA GLU A 95 -10.48 -12.36 5.27
C GLU A 95 -9.25 -13.19 5.62
N ASP A 96 -8.38 -13.45 4.64
CA ASP A 96 -7.15 -14.23 4.85
C ASP A 96 -6.03 -13.44 5.54
N GLY A 97 -6.20 -12.12 5.74
CA GLY A 97 -5.23 -11.23 6.37
C GLY A 97 -3.90 -11.07 5.63
N ARG A 98 -3.79 -11.60 4.40
CA ARG A 98 -2.58 -11.55 3.57
C ARG A 98 -2.77 -10.74 2.30
N HIS A 99 -4.01 -10.51 1.90
CA HIS A 99 -4.32 -9.70 0.73
C HIS A 99 -5.08 -8.45 1.14
N ALA A 100 -4.86 -7.37 0.39
CA ALA A 100 -5.62 -6.14 0.53
C ALA A 100 -5.88 -5.52 -0.84
N LEU A 101 -6.99 -4.80 -0.93
CA LEU A 101 -7.30 -3.91 -2.04
C LEU A 101 -7.37 -2.48 -1.51
N CYS A 102 -6.72 -1.55 -2.21
CA CYS A 102 -6.82 -0.13 -1.95
C CYS A 102 -7.44 0.55 -3.16
N GLU A 103 -8.62 1.15 -2.99
CA GLU A 103 -9.14 2.10 -3.97
C GLU A 103 -8.65 3.50 -3.58
N GLN A 104 -8.11 4.25 -4.54
CA GLN A 104 -7.66 5.62 -4.29
C GLN A 104 -7.77 6.46 -5.57
N SER A 105 -7.64 7.78 -5.42
CA SER A 105 -7.37 8.66 -6.55
C SER A 105 -5.91 9.08 -6.52
N TYR A 106 -5.32 9.34 -7.68
CA TYR A 106 -4.00 9.93 -7.78
C TYR A 106 -3.99 11.13 -8.74
N HIS A 107 -3.19 12.11 -8.40
CA HIS A 107 -2.85 13.27 -9.22
C HIS A 107 -1.40 13.11 -9.67
N LEU A 108 -1.21 12.92 -10.97
CA LEU A 108 0.10 12.92 -11.59
C LEU A 108 0.28 14.22 -12.36
N ARG A 109 1.35 14.95 -12.02
CA ARG A 109 1.80 16.14 -12.73
C ARG A 109 3.18 15.87 -13.29
N VAL A 110 3.37 16.18 -14.57
CA VAL A 110 4.64 16.01 -15.26
C VAL A 110 5.02 17.29 -15.97
N GLU A 111 6.31 17.60 -15.98
CA GLU A 111 6.88 18.74 -16.68
C GLU A 111 7.79 18.25 -17.80
N SER A 112 7.64 18.84 -18.98
CA SER A 112 8.57 18.66 -20.10
C SER A 112 8.60 19.94 -20.91
N ASP A 113 9.81 20.38 -21.26
CA ASP A 113 10.06 21.62 -22.01
C ASP A 113 9.44 22.86 -21.33
N GLY A 114 9.46 22.89 -20.00
CA GLY A 114 8.90 23.97 -19.18
C GLY A 114 7.36 24.04 -19.16
N VAL A 115 6.68 23.03 -19.71
CA VAL A 115 5.21 22.95 -19.73
C VAL A 115 4.73 21.84 -18.80
N TRP A 116 3.84 22.22 -17.88
CA TRP A 116 3.17 21.28 -16.98
C TRP A 116 1.96 20.63 -17.66
N ARG A 117 1.86 19.32 -17.50
CA ARG A 117 0.69 18.51 -17.86
C ARG A 117 0.25 17.75 -16.63
N GLU A 118 -1.04 17.52 -16.49
CA GLU A 118 -1.59 16.83 -15.33
C GLU A 118 -2.72 15.88 -15.67
N LEU A 119 -2.87 14.88 -14.82
CA LEU A 119 -3.84 13.80 -14.94
C LEU A 119 -4.35 13.49 -13.53
N TYR A 120 -5.67 13.38 -13.39
CA TYR A 120 -6.32 12.89 -12.19
C TYR A 120 -7.10 11.62 -12.52
N GLN A 121 -6.80 10.51 -11.84
CA GLN A 121 -7.43 9.23 -12.10
C GLN A 121 -7.74 8.47 -10.81
N ARG A 122 -8.76 7.61 -10.88
CA ARG A 122 -9.05 6.63 -9.85
C ARG A 122 -8.39 5.31 -10.21
N GLU A 123 -7.77 4.66 -9.23
CA GLU A 123 -7.10 3.37 -9.38
C GLU A 123 -7.52 2.39 -8.26
N GLN A 124 -7.27 1.11 -8.49
CA GLN A 124 -7.39 0.07 -7.48
C GLN A 124 -6.07 -0.71 -7.44
N ILE A 125 -5.38 -0.63 -6.31
CA ILE A 125 -4.10 -1.29 -6.07
C ILE A 125 -4.32 -2.55 -5.27
N ALA A 126 -3.79 -3.67 -5.75
CA ALA A 126 -3.72 -4.92 -5.00
C ALA A 126 -2.41 -4.99 -4.21
N LEU A 127 -2.50 -5.43 -2.96
CA LEU A 127 -1.34 -5.65 -2.11
C LEU A 127 -1.34 -7.05 -1.52
N THR A 128 -0.15 -7.60 -1.36
CA THR A 128 0.09 -8.90 -0.73
C THR A 128 1.09 -8.74 0.40
N ARG A 129 0.78 -9.34 1.55
CA ARG A 129 1.64 -9.39 2.72
C ARG A 129 2.72 -10.45 2.50
N THR A 130 3.97 -10.03 2.67
CA THR A 130 5.14 -10.90 2.60
C THR A 130 5.84 -10.94 3.96
N LYS A 131 6.91 -11.75 4.08
CA LYS A 131 7.77 -11.75 5.28
C LYS A 131 8.44 -10.39 5.54
N SER A 132 8.63 -9.56 4.51
CA SER A 132 9.23 -8.22 4.61
C SER A 132 8.19 -7.09 4.68
N GLY A 133 6.91 -7.43 4.88
CA GLY A 133 5.80 -6.48 4.92
C GLY A 133 4.94 -6.49 3.67
N TRP A 134 4.05 -5.51 3.55
CA TRP A 134 3.15 -5.37 2.41
C TRP A 134 3.92 -4.97 1.14
N LYS A 135 3.51 -5.54 0.00
CA LYS A 135 4.04 -5.25 -1.34
C LYS A 135 2.91 -5.08 -2.33
N ILE A 136 3.10 -4.23 -3.33
CA ILE A 136 2.14 -4.04 -4.42
C ILE A 136 2.20 -5.27 -5.33
N SER A 137 1.06 -5.91 -5.55
CA SER A 137 0.89 -7.14 -6.32
C SER A 137 0.04 -6.97 -7.58
N GLY A 138 -0.59 -5.81 -7.78
CA GLY A 138 -1.32 -5.48 -9.00
C GLY A 138 -1.94 -4.08 -8.97
N GLY A 139 -2.54 -3.68 -10.10
CA GLY A 139 -3.22 -2.41 -10.29
C GLY A 139 -2.37 -1.31 -10.92
N LEU A 140 -1.23 -1.64 -11.56
CA LEU A 140 -0.23 -0.69 -12.08
C LEU A 140 -0.01 -0.79 -13.61
#